data_AF-A0A178DEG9-F1
#
_entry.id   AF-A0A178DEG9-F1
#
_cell.length_a   1.000
_cell.length_b   1.000
_cell.length_c   1.000
_cell.angle_alpha   90.00
_cell.angle_beta   90.00
_cell.angle_gamma   90.00
#
_symmetry.space_group_name_H-M   'P 1'
#
loop_
_entity.id
_entity.type
_entity.pdbx_description
1 polymer ?
#
loop_
_entity_poly.entity_id
_entity_poly.type
_entity_poly.pdbx_seq_one_letter_code
_entity_poly.pdbx_strand_id
1 'polypeptide(L)'
;MPPSWKEGLVNAFPIPHDRTKLRYTSKKDKNNVTISSELVSVVESLGTISLEGDPFPFLDLPAEIRNKIYHLVLFGKPGYRLVNGRLRPTRIGIMLANKRTHREAAYILYSTSSFRIFPLQDFTPAPVIQELRPMYRAMVTSLEMVVGSSWTSPPKTWRVGKLLAKRLSKLSAVHTLKVFVELDPSLPMFEKYRVSLDFYTDFCGDLLRDVLACMPHVSHVEMSGNPGIDTTGPLVSRLLKEVEFKGRTCTLGPTKAITTPAGVKLAFW
;
A
#
# COMPACT_ATOMS: atom_id res chain seq x y z
N MET A 1 27.91 -39.04 16.15
CA MET A 1 27.08 -37.84 15.88
C MET A 1 27.44 -37.35 14.49
N PRO A 2 26.47 -37.05 13.60
CA PRO A 2 26.80 -36.49 12.29
C PRO A 2 27.32 -35.06 12.47
N PRO A 3 28.31 -34.63 11.67
CA PRO A 3 28.89 -33.30 11.79
C PRO A 3 27.84 -32.22 11.51
N SER A 4 27.89 -31.17 12.31
CA SER A 4 27.01 -30.01 12.23
C SER A 4 27.26 -29.28 10.91
N TRP A 5 26.21 -29.07 10.11
CA TRP A 5 26.23 -28.28 8.87
C TRP A 5 26.79 -26.85 9.04
N LYS A 6 26.97 -26.37 10.28
CA LYS A 6 27.60 -25.08 10.60
C LYS A 6 29.13 -25.09 10.46
N GLU A 7 29.78 -26.25 10.56
CA GLU A 7 31.26 -26.34 10.51
C GLU A 7 31.81 -26.07 9.10
N GLY A 8 31.00 -26.26 8.05
CA GLY A 8 31.39 -25.98 6.66
C GLY A 8 31.26 -24.52 6.19
N LEU A 9 30.67 -23.64 7.00
CA LEU A 9 30.35 -22.25 6.58
C LEU A 9 31.41 -21.21 6.96
N VAL A 10 32.42 -21.59 7.76
CA VAL A 10 33.43 -20.65 8.24
C VAL A 10 34.35 -20.15 7.11
N ASN A 11 34.43 -20.89 5.99
CA ASN A 11 35.32 -20.57 4.86
C ASN A 11 34.60 -20.26 3.54
N ALA A 12 33.26 -20.21 3.51
CA ALA A 12 32.50 -20.07 2.26
C ALA A 12 32.47 -18.64 1.70
N PHE A 13 32.88 -17.64 2.49
CA PHE A 13 32.94 -16.24 2.06
C PHE A 13 34.26 -15.61 2.53
N PRO A 14 35.23 -15.37 1.63
CA PRO A 14 36.44 -14.64 1.99
C PRO A 14 36.06 -13.24 2.44
N ILE A 15 36.41 -12.90 3.69
CA ILE A 15 36.17 -11.59 4.28
C ILE A 15 37.18 -10.61 3.63
N PRO A 16 36.74 -9.53 2.96
CA PRO A 16 37.65 -8.53 2.42
C PRO A 16 38.51 -7.93 3.54
N HIS A 17 39.82 -7.80 3.31
CA HIS A 17 40.79 -7.34 4.31
C HIS A 17 40.61 -5.89 4.78
N ASP A 18 39.65 -5.15 4.22
CA ASP A 18 39.48 -3.72 4.47
C ASP A 18 38.43 -3.37 5.55
N ARG A 19 38.10 -4.35 6.41
CA ARG A 19 37.19 -4.11 7.54
C ARG A 19 37.96 -3.59 8.74
N THR A 20 38.27 -2.30 8.73
CA THR A 20 38.63 -1.58 9.97
C THR A 20 37.52 -1.79 11.00
N LYS A 21 37.89 -2.39 12.14
CA LYS A 21 36.96 -2.71 13.23
C LYS A 21 36.41 -1.41 13.82
N LEU A 22 35.15 -1.09 13.54
CA LEU A 22 34.40 -0.13 14.35
C LEU A 22 34.21 -0.73 15.75
N ARG A 23 35.17 -0.43 16.64
CA ARG A 23 35.04 -0.67 18.07
C ARG A 23 33.88 0.18 18.58
N TYR A 24 32.94 -0.47 19.25
CA TYR A 24 31.93 0.21 20.06
C TYR A 24 32.67 0.92 21.21
N THR A 25 32.91 2.22 21.05
CA THR A 25 33.52 3.03 22.11
C THR A 25 32.47 3.37 23.16
N SER A 26 32.86 3.12 24.40
CA SER A 26 32.11 3.43 25.61
C SER A 26 31.87 4.93 25.76
N LYS A 27 30.81 5.27 26.49
CA LYS A 27 30.15 6.58 26.67
C LYS A 27 30.99 7.70 27.31
N LYS A 28 32.32 7.71 27.23
CA LYS A 28 33.19 8.60 28.04
C LYS A 28 34.15 9.54 27.29
N ASP A 29 34.10 9.62 25.96
CA ASP A 29 34.85 10.62 25.19
C ASP A 29 33.89 11.59 24.49
N LYS A 30 33.20 12.41 25.30
CA LYS A 30 32.61 13.66 24.84
C LYS A 30 33.57 14.76 25.23
N ASN A 31 34.34 15.24 24.27
CA ASN A 31 34.82 16.62 24.11
C ASN A 31 36.07 16.59 23.22
N ASN A 32 36.10 17.46 22.21
CA ASN A 32 37.12 17.61 21.17
C ASN A 32 36.93 16.73 19.93
N VAL A 33 35.76 16.87 19.29
CA VAL A 33 35.77 16.99 17.83
C VAL A 33 35.81 18.47 17.54
N THR A 34 36.96 18.98 17.08
CA THR A 34 37.07 20.32 16.51
C THR A 34 36.27 20.32 15.23
N ILE A 35 34.97 20.61 15.36
CA ILE A 35 34.13 20.94 14.23
C ILE A 35 34.66 22.28 13.73
N SER A 36 35.16 22.31 12.49
CA SER A 36 35.60 23.53 11.83
C SER A 36 34.53 24.60 12.03
N SER A 37 34.89 25.74 12.61
CA SER A 37 33.97 26.86 12.86
C SER A 37 33.22 27.29 11.58
N GLU A 38 33.82 27.04 10.42
CA GLU A 38 33.24 27.24 9.09
C GLU A 38 32.08 26.29 8.77
N LEU A 39 32.08 25.04 9.26
CA LEU A 39 30.97 24.11 9.02
C LEU A 39 29.81 24.37 9.98
N VAL A 40 30.09 24.82 11.20
CA VAL A 40 29.04 25.29 12.13
C VAL A 40 28.41 26.56 11.57
N SER A 41 29.19 27.52 11.08
CA SER A 41 28.64 28.76 10.51
C SER A 41 27.84 28.53 9.23
N VAL A 42 28.22 27.57 8.38
CA VAL A 42 27.46 27.20 7.17
C VAL A 42 26.17 26.46 7.50
N VAL A 43 26.16 25.61 8.54
CA VAL A 43 24.93 24.93 9.01
C VAL A 43 24.01 25.89 9.77
N GLU A 44 24.57 26.88 10.44
CA GLU A 44 23.84 27.96 11.12
C GLU A 44 23.28 28.98 10.13
N SER A 45 23.95 29.23 9.00
CA SER A 45 23.44 30.08 7.90
C SER A 45 22.52 29.35 6.90
N LEU A 46 22.54 28.01 6.86
CA LEU A 46 21.47 27.19 6.26
C LEU A 46 20.33 26.90 7.24
N GLY A 47 20.54 27.22 8.53
CA GLY A 47 19.53 27.27 9.57
C GLY A 47 18.66 28.49 9.35
N THR A 48 17.40 28.25 9.00
CA THR A 48 16.40 29.29 8.67
C THR A 48 16.89 30.24 7.59
N ILE A 49 16.61 29.92 6.33
CA ILE A 49 16.28 30.96 5.35
C ILE A 49 15.08 31.70 5.97
N SER A 50 15.35 32.73 6.78
CA SER A 50 14.38 33.77 7.06
C SER A 50 14.14 34.41 5.71
N LEU A 51 13.11 33.93 5.02
CA LEU A 51 12.55 34.66 3.90
C LEU A 51 12.21 36.03 4.47
N GLU A 52 12.92 37.08 4.05
CA GLU A 52 12.58 38.43 4.43
C GLU A 52 11.14 38.69 3.99
N GLY A 53 10.22 38.74 4.96
CA GLY A 53 8.79 38.88 4.71
C GLY A 53 7.93 38.11 5.71
N ASP A 54 6.66 38.50 5.78
CA ASP A 54 5.66 37.76 6.56
C ASP A 54 5.50 36.32 6.02
N PRO A 55 5.22 35.35 6.90
CA PRO A 55 4.98 33.98 6.46
C PRO A 55 3.83 33.95 5.47
N PHE A 56 4.01 33.22 4.36
CA PHE A 56 2.98 33.08 3.35
C PHE A 56 1.64 32.61 3.97
N PRO A 57 0.53 33.35 3.78
CA PRO A 57 -0.76 33.06 4.41
C PRO A 57 -1.46 31.88 3.73
N PHE A 58 -0.92 30.68 3.93
CA PHE A 58 -1.35 29.46 3.25
C PHE A 58 -2.84 29.14 3.47
N LEU A 59 -3.39 29.46 4.64
CA LEU A 59 -4.79 29.18 4.97
C LEU A 59 -5.79 30.17 4.34
N ASP A 60 -5.31 31.30 3.83
CA ASP A 60 -6.13 32.31 3.15
C ASP A 60 -6.33 31.98 1.67
N LEU A 61 -5.56 31.02 1.13
CA LEU A 61 -5.80 30.46 -0.19
C LEU A 61 -7.18 29.79 -0.28
N PRO A 62 -7.84 29.78 -1.45
CA PRO A 62 -9.04 28.98 -1.68
C PRO A 62 -8.81 27.49 -1.40
N ALA A 63 -9.86 26.79 -0.95
CA ALA A 63 -9.77 25.39 -0.53
C ALA A 63 -9.29 24.47 -1.67
N GLU A 64 -9.66 24.77 -2.90
CA GLU A 64 -9.30 24.04 -4.11
C GLU A 64 -7.79 24.09 -4.35
N ILE A 65 -7.17 25.26 -4.12
CA ILE A 65 -5.72 25.44 -4.26
C ILE A 65 -5.01 24.72 -3.13
N ARG A 66 -5.50 24.82 -1.89
CA ARG A 66 -4.94 24.06 -0.75
C ARG A 66 -5.01 22.55 -1.01
N ASN A 67 -6.12 22.04 -1.54
CA ASN A 67 -6.28 20.62 -1.87
C ASN A 67 -5.26 20.15 -2.91
N LYS A 68 -5.00 20.95 -3.96
CA LYS A 68 -3.95 20.67 -4.94
C LYS A 68 -2.57 20.64 -4.29
N ILE A 69 -2.27 21.59 -3.41
CA ILE A 69 -0.99 21.64 -2.69
C ILE A 69 -0.83 20.41 -1.79
N TYR A 70 -1.86 20.03 -1.03
CA TYR A 70 -1.84 18.81 -0.22
C TYR A 70 -1.59 17.57 -1.06
N HIS A 71 -2.27 17.43 -2.19
CA HIS A 71 -2.06 16.30 -3.10
C HIS A 71 -0.61 16.24 -3.59
N LEU A 72 -0.01 17.38 -3.97
CA LEU A 72 1.40 17.44 -4.39
C LEU A 72 2.36 17.06 -3.26
N VAL A 73 2.09 17.50 -2.02
CA VAL A 73 2.94 17.17 -0.86
C VAL A 73 2.82 15.68 -0.48
N LEU A 74 1.62 15.12 -0.52
CA LEU A 74 1.33 13.74 -0.11
C LEU A 74 1.75 12.71 -1.16
N PHE A 75 1.56 13.00 -2.45
CA PHE A 75 1.74 12.03 -3.54
C PHE A 75 2.85 12.41 -4.53
N GLY A 76 3.40 13.62 -4.43
CA GLY A 76 4.50 14.05 -5.30
C GLY A 76 5.77 13.23 -5.14
N LYS A 77 6.70 13.42 -6.09
CA LYS A 77 8.03 12.78 -6.04
C LYS A 77 8.71 13.17 -4.73
N PRO A 78 9.24 12.21 -3.94
CA PRO A 78 9.91 12.53 -2.70
C PRO A 78 11.13 13.38 -3.03
N GLY A 79 11.10 14.66 -2.66
CA GLY A 79 12.32 15.45 -2.62
C GLY A 79 13.19 14.85 -1.53
N TYR A 80 14.32 14.25 -1.89
CA TYR A 80 15.33 13.82 -0.93
C TYR A 80 15.92 15.05 -0.25
N ARG A 81 15.21 15.64 0.71
CA ARG A 81 15.78 16.70 1.54
C ARG A 81 16.53 16.04 2.69
N LEU A 82 17.85 15.94 2.51
CA LEU A 82 18.79 15.59 3.56
C LEU A 82 18.89 16.80 4.49
N VAL A 83 18.16 16.76 5.61
CA VAL A 83 18.34 17.73 6.70
C VAL A 83 19.14 17.02 7.78
N ASN A 84 20.34 17.50 8.08
CA ASN A 84 21.23 16.98 9.13
C ASN A 84 21.62 15.49 8.98
N GLY A 85 21.93 15.05 7.75
CA GLY A 85 22.41 13.69 7.49
C GLY A 85 21.38 12.57 7.71
N ARG A 86 20.11 12.92 7.97
CA ARG A 86 19.00 11.97 8.13
C ARG A 86 18.02 12.13 6.98
N LEU A 87 17.74 11.02 6.28
CA LEU A 87 16.60 10.93 5.37
C LEU A 87 15.32 11.16 6.21
N ARG A 88 14.61 12.26 5.98
CA ARG A 88 13.25 12.42 6.50
C ARG A 88 12.25 12.03 5.40
N PRO A 89 11.46 10.96 5.58
CA PRO A 89 10.28 10.79 4.77
C PRO A 89 9.07 10.66 5.69
N THR A 90 8.42 11.77 6.00
CA THR A 90 6.99 11.68 6.30
C THR A 90 6.28 12.77 5.52
N ARG A 91 5.79 12.41 4.33
CA ARG A 91 4.87 13.25 3.54
C ARG A 91 3.65 13.67 4.37
N ILE A 92 3.32 12.85 5.37
CA ILE A 92 2.28 13.04 6.38
C ILE A 92 2.61 14.17 7.37
N GLY A 93 3.86 14.66 7.43
CA GLY A 93 4.27 15.72 8.36
C GLY A 93 3.45 17.00 8.25
N ILE A 94 2.89 17.31 7.07
CA ILE A 94 1.97 18.44 6.88
C ILE A 94 0.72 18.34 7.77
N MET A 95 0.27 17.12 8.06
CA MET A 95 -0.87 16.86 8.94
C MET A 95 -0.59 17.20 10.41
N LEU A 96 0.67 17.47 10.79
CA LEU A 96 1.04 17.85 12.15
C LEU A 96 1.07 19.37 12.36
N ALA A 97 0.95 20.17 11.30
CA ALA A 97 1.09 21.62 11.38
C ALA A 97 -0.03 22.29 12.20
N ASN A 98 -1.29 22.00 11.89
CA ASN A 98 -2.45 22.51 12.64
C ASN A 98 -3.69 21.62 12.43
N LYS A 99 -4.76 21.86 13.21
CA LYS A 99 -6.01 21.07 13.16
C LYS A 99 -6.76 21.15 11.83
N ARG A 100 -6.77 22.31 11.17
CA ARG A 100 -7.48 22.52 9.89
C ARG A 100 -6.76 21.77 8.77
N THR A 101 -5.45 22.00 8.65
CA THR A 101 -4.55 21.30 7.74
C THR A 101 -4.60 19.80 7.95
N HIS A 102 -4.62 19.32 9.19
CA HIS A 102 -4.78 17.90 9.48
C HIS A 102 -6.03 17.32 8.85
N ARG A 103 -7.20 17.95 9.02
CA ARG A 103 -8.47 17.46 8.49
C ARG A 103 -8.51 17.46 6.96
N GLU A 104 -8.07 18.56 6.35
CA GLU A 104 -8.05 18.72 4.88
C GLU A 104 -7.07 17.72 4.23
N ALA A 105 -5.84 17.62 4.75
CA ALA A 105 -4.84 16.69 4.22
C ALA A 105 -5.16 15.22 4.54
N ALA A 106 -5.73 14.91 5.70
CA ALA A 106 -6.16 13.55 6.03
C ALA A 106 -7.23 13.06 5.06
N TYR A 107 -8.24 13.89 4.77
CA TYR A 107 -9.27 13.54 3.80
C TYR A 107 -8.64 13.15 2.46
N ILE A 108 -7.76 13.98 1.91
CA ILE A 108 -7.07 13.71 0.63
C ILE A 108 -6.22 12.44 0.70
N LEU A 109 -5.47 12.25 1.79
CA LEU A 109 -4.64 11.05 1.95
C LEU A 109 -5.49 9.77 1.92
N TYR A 110 -6.56 9.72 2.71
CA TYR A 110 -7.38 8.52 2.88
C TYR A 110 -8.40 8.32 1.75
N SER A 111 -8.84 9.38 1.08
CA SER A 111 -9.76 9.30 -0.06
C SER A 111 -9.05 8.94 -1.37
N THR A 112 -7.76 9.22 -1.50
CA THR A 112 -6.98 8.88 -2.70
C THR A 112 -6.27 7.54 -2.56
N SER A 113 -5.87 7.16 -1.33
CA SER A 113 -5.21 5.88 -1.08
C SER A 113 -6.20 4.72 -1.06
N SER A 114 -5.75 3.55 -1.52
CA SER A 114 -6.49 2.30 -1.39
C SER A 114 -5.98 1.51 -0.17
N PHE A 115 -6.88 0.81 0.52
CA PHE A 115 -6.57 0.03 1.71
C PHE A 115 -6.98 -1.41 1.55
N ARG A 116 -6.15 -2.34 2.01
CA ARG A 116 -6.46 -3.75 1.89
C ARG A 116 -7.51 -4.18 2.91
N ILE A 117 -8.37 -5.10 2.49
CA ILE A 117 -9.36 -5.74 3.38
C ILE A 117 -8.67 -6.80 4.26
N PHE A 118 -7.82 -7.60 3.62
CA PHE A 118 -7.11 -8.71 4.26
C PHE A 118 -5.61 -8.42 4.35
N PRO A 119 -4.95 -8.82 5.44
CA PRO A 119 -3.49 -8.78 5.52
C PRO A 119 -2.89 -9.80 4.56
N LEU A 120 -1.79 -9.41 3.94
CA LEU A 120 -1.02 -10.23 3.02
C LEU A 120 0.44 -10.26 3.48
N GLN A 121 1.11 -11.40 3.30
CA GLN A 121 2.52 -11.54 3.65
C GLN A 121 3.39 -11.00 2.51
N ASP A 122 3.53 -9.68 2.46
CA ASP A 122 4.35 -8.99 1.47
C ASP A 122 5.70 -8.58 2.04
N PHE A 123 6.67 -8.42 1.13
CA PHE A 123 7.93 -7.75 1.45
C PHE A 123 7.73 -6.29 1.86
N THR A 124 6.75 -5.62 1.26
CA THR A 124 6.36 -4.24 1.59
C THR A 124 4.98 -4.25 2.25
N PRO A 125 4.88 -3.87 3.54
CA PRO A 125 3.59 -3.87 4.23
C PRO A 125 2.67 -2.83 3.60
N ALA A 126 1.49 -3.27 3.17
CA ALA A 126 0.40 -2.39 2.74
C ALA A 126 -0.60 -2.18 3.88
N PRO A 127 -1.19 -0.98 4.01
CA PRO A 127 -2.07 -0.68 5.12
C PRO A 127 -3.41 -1.43 5.01
N VAL A 128 -3.86 -2.01 6.12
CA VAL A 128 -5.12 -2.75 6.21
C VAL A 128 -6.19 -1.87 6.85
N ILE A 129 -7.43 -1.94 6.36
CA ILE A 129 -8.57 -1.16 6.89
C ILE A 129 -8.82 -1.38 8.39
N GLN A 130 -8.41 -2.55 8.91
CA GLN A 130 -8.56 -2.94 10.29
C GLN A 130 -7.65 -2.13 11.23
N GLU A 131 -6.49 -1.68 10.74
CA GLU A 131 -5.50 -0.90 11.49
C GLU A 131 -5.87 0.58 11.56
N LEU A 132 -6.67 1.05 10.60
CA LEU A 132 -7.11 2.44 10.56
C LEU A 132 -8.00 2.79 11.75
N ARG A 133 -7.80 3.98 12.32
CA ARG A 133 -8.70 4.52 13.35
C ARG A 133 -10.10 4.79 12.75
N PRO A 134 -11.19 4.65 13.52
CA PRO A 134 -12.55 4.84 13.01
C PRO A 134 -12.79 6.17 12.28
N MET A 135 -12.15 7.25 12.75
CA MET A 135 -12.24 8.58 12.12
C MET A 135 -11.75 8.57 10.66
N TYR A 136 -10.66 7.87 10.36
CA TYR A 136 -10.08 7.83 9.01
C TYR A 136 -10.81 6.84 8.12
N ARG A 137 -11.39 5.77 8.68
CA ARG A 137 -12.22 4.81 7.94
C ARG A 137 -13.38 5.48 7.21
N ALA A 138 -13.95 6.54 7.80
CA ALA A 138 -15.04 7.31 7.18
C ALA A 138 -14.59 8.13 5.95
N MET A 139 -13.28 8.32 5.76
CA MET A 139 -12.71 9.07 4.63
C MET A 139 -12.26 8.16 3.48
N VAL A 140 -12.25 6.84 3.69
CA VAL A 140 -11.81 5.87 2.68
C VAL A 140 -12.89 5.72 1.61
N THR A 141 -12.49 5.85 0.34
CA THR A 141 -13.37 5.74 -0.83
C THR A 141 -13.15 4.45 -1.62
N SER A 142 -11.96 3.86 -1.48
CA SER A 142 -11.48 2.73 -2.26
C SER A 142 -10.86 1.67 -1.36
N LEU A 143 -11.29 0.42 -1.53
CA LEU A 143 -10.68 -0.74 -0.88
C LEU A 143 -10.05 -1.68 -1.90
N GLU A 144 -9.10 -2.48 -1.44
CA GLU A 144 -8.40 -3.46 -2.25
C GLU A 144 -8.55 -4.87 -1.64
N MET A 145 -8.85 -5.84 -2.49
CA MET A 145 -8.78 -7.26 -2.18
C MET A 145 -7.76 -7.91 -3.11
N VAL A 146 -6.64 -8.33 -2.55
CA VAL A 146 -5.57 -9.01 -3.30
C VAL A 146 -5.77 -10.52 -3.16
N VAL A 147 -5.73 -11.23 -4.28
CA VAL A 147 -5.81 -12.69 -4.37
C VAL A 147 -4.64 -13.21 -5.19
N GLY A 148 -4.29 -14.49 -5.04
CA GLY A 148 -3.17 -15.17 -5.70
C GLY A 148 -2.08 -15.64 -4.75
N SER A 149 -2.03 -15.11 -3.52
CA SER A 149 -1.11 -15.57 -2.49
C SER A 149 -1.63 -16.77 -1.70
N SER A 150 -0.73 -17.55 -1.09
CA SER A 150 -1.07 -18.62 -0.13
C SER A 150 -2.12 -19.60 -0.67
N TRP A 151 -2.13 -19.84 -1.98
CA TRP A 151 -3.21 -20.56 -2.67
C TRP A 151 -3.30 -22.06 -2.34
N THR A 152 -2.24 -22.64 -1.78
CA THR A 152 -2.24 -24.00 -1.25
C THR A 152 -2.80 -24.10 0.16
N SER A 153 -2.79 -23.00 0.93
CA SER A 153 -3.29 -22.94 2.29
C SER A 153 -3.64 -21.49 2.65
N PRO A 154 -4.82 -20.99 2.20
CA PRO A 154 -5.20 -19.62 2.43
C PRO A 154 -5.23 -19.28 3.93
N PRO A 155 -4.79 -18.07 4.35
CA PRO A 155 -4.75 -17.72 5.76
C PRO A 155 -6.14 -17.79 6.40
N LYS A 156 -6.24 -18.29 7.64
CA LYS A 156 -7.50 -18.33 8.40
C LYS A 156 -8.14 -16.95 8.62
N THR A 157 -7.36 -15.88 8.45
CA THR A 157 -7.80 -14.49 8.53
C THR A 157 -8.56 -14.03 7.27
N TRP A 158 -8.43 -14.75 6.14
CA TRP A 158 -9.12 -14.48 4.89
C TRP A 158 -10.53 -15.07 4.91
N ARG A 159 -11.34 -14.50 5.79
CA ARG A 159 -12.77 -14.79 5.90
C ARG A 159 -13.50 -13.57 6.42
N VAL A 160 -14.73 -13.38 5.98
CA VAL A 160 -15.55 -12.25 6.44
C VAL A 160 -16.23 -12.61 7.76
N GLY A 161 -15.49 -12.51 8.86
CA GLY A 161 -16.03 -12.72 10.21
C GLY A 161 -16.96 -11.58 10.65
N LYS A 162 -17.77 -11.81 11.70
CA LYS A 162 -18.74 -10.84 12.26
C LYS A 162 -18.16 -9.43 12.48
N LEU A 163 -16.93 -9.34 13.00
CA LEU A 163 -16.27 -8.07 13.26
C LEU A 163 -15.88 -7.33 11.96
N LEU A 164 -15.38 -8.06 10.96
CA LEU A 164 -15.02 -7.48 9.67
C LEU A 164 -16.28 -7.06 8.92
N ALA A 165 -17.31 -7.89 8.88
CA ALA A 165 -18.62 -7.58 8.29
C ALA A 165 -19.18 -6.26 8.85
N LYS A 166 -19.22 -6.11 10.19
CA LYS A 166 -19.68 -4.87 10.86
C LYS A 166 -18.82 -3.65 10.54
N ARG A 167 -17.53 -3.84 10.28
CA ARG A 167 -16.63 -2.74 9.90
C ARG A 167 -16.89 -2.33 8.44
N LEU A 168 -16.92 -3.30 7.53
CA LEU A 168 -17.19 -3.09 6.11
C LEU A 168 -18.55 -2.43 5.88
N SER A 169 -19.57 -2.85 6.61
CA SER A 169 -20.92 -2.27 6.51
C SER A 169 -21.01 -0.80 6.95
N LYS A 170 -20.02 -0.29 7.68
CA LYS A 170 -19.94 1.11 8.14
C LYS A 170 -19.13 2.00 7.21
N LEU A 171 -18.51 1.45 6.17
CA LEU A 171 -17.69 2.19 5.21
C LEU A 171 -18.58 2.81 4.12
N SER A 172 -19.42 3.77 4.50
CA SER A 172 -20.40 4.38 3.61
C SER A 172 -19.78 5.20 2.47
N ALA A 173 -18.57 5.71 2.66
CA ALA A 173 -17.85 6.47 1.63
C ALA A 173 -17.20 5.56 0.56
N VAL A 174 -17.10 4.25 0.80
CA VAL A 174 -16.47 3.33 -0.13
C VAL A 174 -17.43 2.97 -1.26
N HIS A 175 -17.11 3.42 -2.46
CA HIS A 175 -17.85 3.14 -3.68
C HIS A 175 -17.09 2.21 -4.64
N THR A 176 -15.76 2.11 -4.50
CA THR A 176 -14.91 1.30 -5.38
C THR A 176 -14.23 0.16 -4.61
N LEU A 177 -14.39 -1.07 -5.10
CA LEU A 177 -13.63 -2.24 -4.67
C LEU A 177 -12.66 -2.66 -5.77
N LYS A 178 -11.37 -2.58 -5.50
CA LYS A 178 -10.31 -3.07 -6.39
C LYS A 178 -10.01 -4.52 -6.05
N VAL A 179 -10.09 -5.41 -7.03
CA VAL A 179 -9.70 -6.81 -6.92
C VAL A 179 -8.43 -7.00 -7.72
N PHE A 180 -7.32 -7.35 -7.06
CA PHE A 180 -6.03 -7.56 -7.70
C PHE A 180 -5.65 -9.03 -7.68
N VAL A 181 -5.40 -9.62 -8.86
CA VAL A 181 -5.00 -11.01 -9.03
C VAL A 181 -3.48 -11.09 -9.24
N GLU A 182 -2.76 -11.62 -8.26
CA GLU A 182 -1.31 -11.82 -8.33
C GLU A 182 -0.95 -13.06 -9.15
N LEU A 183 -1.68 -14.15 -8.95
CA LEU A 183 -1.38 -15.47 -9.52
C LEU A 183 -2.68 -16.27 -9.69
N ASP A 184 -2.79 -16.98 -10.81
CA ASP A 184 -3.88 -17.94 -11.05
C ASP A 184 -3.34 -19.38 -10.94
N PRO A 185 -3.63 -20.10 -9.85
CA PRO A 185 -3.16 -21.47 -9.64
C PRO A 185 -3.95 -22.51 -10.46
N SER A 186 -4.99 -22.10 -11.18
CA SER A 186 -5.74 -23.01 -12.07
C SER A 186 -4.99 -23.36 -13.35
N LEU A 187 -3.93 -22.60 -13.69
CA LEU A 187 -3.11 -22.85 -14.86
C LEU A 187 -2.38 -24.21 -14.78
N PRO A 188 -2.19 -24.91 -15.92
CA PRO A 188 -1.59 -26.25 -15.95
C PRO A 188 -0.22 -26.35 -15.27
N MET A 189 0.58 -25.28 -15.28
CA MET A 189 1.91 -25.28 -14.65
C MET A 189 1.88 -25.52 -13.13
N PHE A 190 0.76 -25.21 -12.47
CA PHE A 190 0.60 -25.36 -11.01
C PHE A 190 -0.09 -26.67 -10.62
N GLU A 191 -0.39 -27.55 -11.58
CA GLU A 191 -1.16 -28.78 -11.35
C GLU A 191 -0.56 -29.69 -10.26
N LYS A 192 0.77 -29.80 -10.20
CA LYS A 192 1.46 -30.64 -9.21
C LYS A 192 1.50 -30.05 -7.80
N TYR A 193 1.21 -28.76 -7.68
CA TYR A 193 1.39 -27.99 -6.45
C TYR A 193 0.06 -27.56 -5.84
N ARG A 194 -1.05 -27.66 -6.59
CA ARG A 194 -2.39 -27.30 -6.13
C ARG A 194 -3.02 -28.40 -5.27
N VAL A 195 -3.84 -27.97 -4.33
CA VAL A 195 -4.68 -28.86 -3.52
C VAL A 195 -5.73 -29.54 -4.40
N SER A 196 -6.41 -28.77 -5.24
CA SER A 196 -7.29 -29.25 -6.31
C SER A 196 -7.43 -28.17 -7.41
N LEU A 197 -8.08 -28.52 -8.53
CA LEU A 197 -8.30 -27.59 -9.65
C LEU A 197 -9.11 -26.35 -9.22
N ASP A 198 -10.21 -26.57 -8.49
CA ASP A 198 -11.18 -25.51 -8.20
C ASP A 198 -11.06 -24.93 -6.79
N PHE A 199 -10.30 -25.57 -5.88
CA PHE A 199 -10.23 -25.17 -4.47
C PHE A 199 -9.98 -23.67 -4.25
N TYR A 200 -8.94 -23.12 -4.88
CA TYR A 200 -8.60 -21.71 -4.69
C TYR A 200 -9.54 -20.79 -5.45
N THR A 201 -9.98 -21.20 -6.64
CA THR A 201 -10.94 -20.47 -7.48
C THR A 201 -12.26 -20.26 -6.73
N ASP A 202 -12.81 -21.33 -6.18
CA ASP A 202 -14.05 -21.27 -5.40
C ASP A 202 -13.87 -20.50 -4.11
N PHE A 203 -12.76 -20.73 -3.39
CA PHE A 203 -12.43 -19.97 -2.19
C PHE A 203 -12.40 -18.45 -2.45
N CYS A 204 -11.73 -18.00 -3.51
CA CYS A 204 -11.69 -16.57 -3.87
C CYS A 204 -13.05 -16.03 -4.32
N GLY A 205 -13.82 -16.84 -5.06
CA GLY A 205 -15.18 -16.48 -5.46
C GLY A 205 -16.10 -16.28 -4.25
N ASP A 206 -16.09 -17.22 -3.31
CA ASP A 206 -16.89 -17.15 -2.09
C ASP A 206 -16.43 -16.00 -1.18
N LEU A 207 -15.11 -15.76 -1.09
CA LEU A 207 -14.56 -14.62 -0.36
C LEU A 207 -15.06 -13.28 -0.94
N LEU A 208 -15.05 -13.12 -2.27
CA LEU A 208 -15.56 -11.93 -2.93
C LEU A 208 -17.06 -11.76 -2.68
N ARG A 209 -17.83 -12.84 -2.80
CA ARG A 209 -19.27 -12.86 -2.55
C ARG A 209 -19.60 -12.35 -1.15
N ASP A 210 -18.87 -12.84 -0.15
CA ASP A 210 -19.06 -12.45 1.25
C ASP A 210 -18.70 -10.98 1.50
N VAL A 211 -17.61 -10.50 0.87
CA VAL A 211 -17.21 -9.09 0.95
C VAL A 211 -18.27 -8.17 0.34
N LEU A 212 -18.75 -8.50 -0.87
CA LEU A 212 -19.78 -7.72 -1.56
C LEU A 212 -21.11 -7.75 -0.81
N ALA A 213 -21.46 -8.86 -0.16
CA ALA A 213 -22.64 -8.96 0.69
C ALA A 213 -22.57 -8.01 1.91
N CYS A 214 -21.38 -7.79 2.46
CA CYS A 214 -21.16 -6.88 3.60
C CYS A 214 -21.07 -5.40 3.20
N MET A 215 -20.96 -5.09 1.90
CA MET A 215 -20.69 -3.76 1.38
C MET A 215 -21.76 -3.32 0.37
N PRO A 216 -22.97 -2.98 0.83
CA PRO A 216 -24.07 -2.63 -0.07
C PRO A 216 -23.81 -1.35 -0.88
N HIS A 217 -22.93 -0.47 -0.39
CA HIS A 217 -22.62 0.84 -0.99
C HIS A 217 -21.64 0.78 -2.16
N VAL A 218 -20.94 -0.34 -2.36
CA VAL A 218 -19.98 -0.49 -3.46
C VAL A 218 -20.74 -0.52 -4.78
N SER A 219 -20.51 0.47 -5.64
CA SER A 219 -21.11 0.56 -6.98
C SER A 219 -20.18 -0.02 -8.05
N HIS A 220 -18.87 0.18 -7.89
CA HIS A 220 -17.87 -0.16 -8.89
C HIS A 220 -16.89 -1.20 -8.36
N VAL A 221 -16.64 -2.23 -9.16
CA VAL A 221 -15.57 -3.20 -8.92
C VAL A 221 -14.55 -3.05 -10.03
N GLU A 222 -13.29 -2.82 -9.66
CA GLU A 222 -12.17 -2.72 -10.60
C GLU A 222 -11.34 -4.01 -10.50
N MET A 223 -11.26 -4.78 -11.57
CA MET A 223 -10.46 -6.00 -11.61
C MET A 223 -9.12 -5.75 -12.29
N SER A 224 -8.02 -6.06 -11.61
CA SER A 224 -6.66 -5.92 -12.09
C SER A 224 -5.85 -7.17 -11.79
N GLY A 225 -4.67 -7.29 -12.37
CA GLY A 225 -3.75 -8.37 -12.00
C GLY A 225 -2.40 -8.26 -12.68
N ASN A 226 -1.48 -9.13 -12.27
CA ASN A 226 -0.15 -9.21 -12.85
C ASN A 226 -0.19 -9.45 -14.37
N PRO A 227 0.81 -8.99 -15.15
CA PRO A 227 0.80 -9.09 -16.61
C PRO A 227 0.51 -10.50 -17.14
N GLY A 228 1.02 -11.55 -16.48
CA GLY A 228 0.83 -12.95 -16.86
C GLY A 228 -0.53 -13.58 -16.56
N ILE A 229 -1.46 -12.85 -15.92
CA ILE A 229 -2.81 -13.39 -15.63
C ILE A 229 -3.65 -13.43 -16.90
N ASP A 230 -4.26 -14.57 -17.21
CA ASP A 230 -5.26 -14.64 -18.26
C ASP A 230 -6.57 -14.02 -17.76
N THR A 231 -7.06 -12.99 -18.46
CA THR A 231 -8.35 -12.37 -18.13
C THR A 231 -9.55 -13.28 -18.37
N THR A 232 -9.38 -14.27 -19.24
CA THR A 232 -10.37 -15.32 -19.50
C THR A 232 -10.11 -16.58 -18.68
N GLY A 233 -9.10 -16.54 -17.81
CA GLY A 233 -8.73 -17.66 -16.95
C GLY A 233 -9.84 -18.04 -15.96
N PRO A 234 -9.80 -19.26 -15.41
CA PRO A 234 -10.82 -19.76 -14.49
C PRO A 234 -11.03 -18.87 -13.26
N LEU A 235 -9.96 -18.36 -12.65
CA LEU A 235 -10.06 -17.52 -11.46
C LEU A 235 -10.73 -16.17 -11.77
N VAL A 236 -10.27 -15.48 -12.81
CA VAL A 236 -10.83 -14.17 -13.20
C VAL A 236 -12.29 -14.33 -13.62
N SER A 237 -12.60 -15.36 -14.41
CA SER A 237 -13.97 -15.67 -14.83
C SER A 237 -14.89 -15.97 -13.65
N ARG A 238 -14.41 -16.71 -12.64
CA ARG A 238 -15.15 -16.98 -11.41
C ARG A 238 -15.46 -15.69 -10.63
N LEU A 239 -14.50 -14.77 -10.54
CA LEU A 239 -14.66 -13.49 -9.85
C LEU A 239 -15.63 -12.57 -10.62
N LEU A 240 -15.52 -12.50 -11.95
CA LEU A 240 -16.43 -11.72 -12.78
C LEU A 240 -17.89 -12.16 -12.60
N LYS A 241 -18.13 -13.47 -12.58
CA LYS A 241 -19.47 -14.03 -12.33
C LYS A 241 -20.07 -13.57 -10.99
N GLU A 242 -19.26 -13.45 -9.92
CA GLU A 242 -19.76 -12.95 -8.63
C GLU A 242 -20.11 -11.47 -8.66
N VAL A 243 -19.32 -10.67 -9.38
CA VAL A 243 -19.57 -9.23 -9.55
C VAL A 243 -20.85 -9.01 -10.35
N GLU A 244 -21.01 -9.76 -11.44
CA GLU A 244 -22.21 -9.75 -12.29
C GLU A 244 -23.45 -10.22 -11.54
N PHE A 245 -23.33 -11.30 -10.75
CA PHE A 245 -24.44 -11.81 -9.92
C PHE A 245 -24.95 -10.77 -8.92
N LYS A 246 -24.06 -9.91 -8.41
CA LYS A 246 -24.42 -8.78 -7.52
C LYS A 246 -24.84 -7.51 -8.28
N GLY A 247 -24.89 -7.55 -9.60
CA GLY A 247 -25.31 -6.42 -10.45
C GLY A 247 -24.38 -5.22 -10.35
N ARG A 248 -23.10 -5.43 -10.05
CA ARG A 248 -22.12 -4.34 -9.91
C ARG A 248 -21.40 -4.11 -11.23
N THR A 249 -21.06 -2.85 -11.51
CA THR A 249 -20.28 -2.55 -12.71
C THR A 249 -18.85 -3.02 -12.50
N CYS A 250 -18.36 -3.88 -13.39
CA CYS A 250 -16.97 -4.28 -13.41
C CYS A 250 -16.21 -3.47 -14.45
N THR A 251 -15.13 -2.81 -14.06
CA THR A 251 -14.11 -2.29 -14.97
C THR A 251 -12.86 -3.14 -14.85
N LEU A 252 -12.07 -3.22 -15.91
CA LEU A 252 -10.72 -3.77 -15.82
C LEU A 252 -9.76 -2.61 -15.63
N GLY A 253 -8.90 -2.72 -14.64
CA GLY A 253 -7.99 -1.64 -14.28
C GLY A 253 -6.94 -1.37 -15.38
N PRO A 254 -6.09 -0.36 -15.17
CA PRO A 254 -5.21 0.19 -16.22
C PRO A 254 -4.22 -0.83 -16.79
N THR A 255 -4.01 -1.96 -16.11
CA THR A 255 -3.08 -2.99 -16.52
C THR A 255 -3.64 -3.90 -17.64
N LYS A 256 -4.96 -3.95 -17.88
CA LYS A 256 -5.56 -4.86 -18.90
C LYS A 256 -6.81 -4.30 -19.58
N ALA A 257 -6.83 -4.28 -20.92
CA ALA A 257 -8.03 -4.06 -21.73
C ALA A 257 -8.66 -5.41 -22.13
N ILE A 258 -9.98 -5.51 -22.23
CA ILE A 258 -10.65 -6.69 -22.82
C ILE A 258 -11.59 -6.29 -23.97
N THR A 259 -11.54 -7.08 -25.03
CA THR A 259 -12.52 -7.17 -26.11
C THR A 259 -13.76 -7.91 -25.63
N THR A 260 -14.87 -7.22 -25.44
CA THR A 260 -16.21 -7.83 -25.25
C THR A 260 -16.74 -8.28 -26.63
N PRO A 261 -17.61 -9.30 -26.74
CA PRO A 261 -18.29 -9.63 -28.01
C PRO A 261 -19.14 -8.46 -28.58
N ALA A 262 -19.36 -7.40 -27.81
CA ALA A 262 -19.98 -6.14 -28.23
C ALA A 262 -18.98 -5.03 -28.63
N GLY A 263 -17.69 -5.36 -28.80
CA GLY A 263 -16.63 -4.42 -29.16
C GLY A 263 -15.86 -3.84 -27.97
N VAL A 264 -14.73 -3.19 -28.29
CA VAL A 264 -13.81 -2.56 -27.33
C VAL A 264 -14.44 -1.29 -26.77
N LYS A 265 -14.84 -1.29 -25.50
CA LYS A 265 -15.08 -0.04 -24.75
C LYS A 265 -13.80 0.35 -24.02
N LEU A 266 -13.00 1.22 -24.65
CA LEU A 266 -12.01 2.01 -23.93
C LEU A 266 -12.77 2.97 -23.02
N ALA A 267 -12.79 2.68 -21.72
CA ALA A 267 -13.24 3.64 -20.71
C ALA A 267 -12.01 4.30 -20.10
N PHE A 268 -11.48 5.33 -20.77
CA PHE A 268 -10.65 6.34 -20.13
C PHE A 268 -10.97 7.72 -20.72
N TRP A 269 -11.32 8.64 -19.82
CA TRP A 269 -10.82 10.01 -19.81
C TRP A 269 -9.87 10.12 -18.62
#